data_AF-A0A8C3RDF8-F1
#
_entry.id   AF-A0A8C3RDF8-F1
#
_cell.length_a   1.000
_cell.length_b   1.000
_cell.length_c   1.000
_cell.angle_alpha   90.00
_cell.angle_beta   90.00
_cell.angle_gamma   90.00
#
_symmetry.space_group_name_H-M   'P 1'
#
loop_
_entity.id
_entity.type
_entity.pdbx_description
1 polymer ?
#
loop_
_entity_poly.entity_id
_entity_poly.type
_entity_poly.pdbx_seq_one_letter_code
_entity_poly.pdbx_strand_id
1 'polypeptide(L)'
;MRIAGAAKLVVVIAIFLLTFYVIFQVFEIKMDANLGHIFARSALDAAARSTKPPRYKCGISKACPEKHFAFKMSSGAANVVGPKICVEDNVLMSGVKNNVGRGINTALVNGKTGELLDTKFFDMWGGDVAPLIEFLKTIQDGTIVLMATYDDGATKLNDEARKLIAELGSSSITNLGFRDNWVFCGGKGIKTKSPFEQVCDSITSWNLPACINRGIRCFINAMHLFKMGFYCSTGTLCYFQVFSLSSILLLNIPKKDSLVTHK
;
A
#
# COMPACT_ATOMS: atom_id res chain seq x y z
N MET A 1 0.21 72.70 60.71
CA MET A 1 0.06 72.42 59.26
C MET A 1 0.63 71.04 58.90
N ARG A 2 -0.06 69.91 59.19
CA ARG A 2 0.38 68.55 58.76
C ARG A 2 -0.75 67.57 58.41
N ILE A 3 -2.02 67.96 58.54
CA ILE A 3 -3.18 67.08 58.33
C ILE A 3 -3.58 67.05 56.84
N ALA A 4 -3.41 68.16 56.12
CA ALA A 4 -3.79 68.28 54.70
C ALA A 4 -2.94 67.40 53.76
N GLY A 5 -1.69 67.09 54.10
CA GLY A 5 -0.82 66.22 53.31
C GLY A 5 -1.18 64.73 53.44
N ALA A 6 -1.49 64.29 54.66
CA ALA A 6 -1.88 62.91 54.94
C ALA A 6 -3.24 62.56 54.28
N ALA A 7 -4.21 63.48 54.32
CA ALA A 7 -5.50 63.27 53.67
C ALA A 7 -5.38 63.11 52.15
N LYS A 8 -4.51 63.89 51.48
CA LYS A 8 -4.26 63.76 50.04
C LYS A 8 -3.58 62.42 49.69
N LEU A 9 -2.67 61.95 50.53
CA LEU A 9 -1.99 60.67 50.33
C LEU A 9 -2.98 59.49 50.40
N VAL A 10 -3.89 59.51 51.38
CA VAL A 10 -4.91 58.47 51.55
C VAL A 10 -5.86 58.43 50.35
N VAL A 11 -6.27 59.59 49.82
CA VAL A 11 -7.12 59.66 48.63
C VAL A 11 -6.42 59.09 47.40
N VAL A 12 -5.13 59.38 47.21
CA VAL A 12 -4.37 58.84 46.06
C VAL A 12 -4.22 57.32 46.15
N ILE A 13 -3.97 56.78 47.34
CA ILE A 13 -3.89 55.33 47.56
C ILE A 13 -5.24 54.66 47.30
N ALA A 14 -6.34 55.25 47.77
CA ALA A 14 -7.68 54.72 47.54
C ALA A 14 -8.03 54.68 46.04
N ILE A 15 -7.69 55.74 45.29
CA ILE A 15 -7.89 55.78 43.85
C ILE A 15 -7.05 54.71 43.15
N PHE A 16 -5.80 54.52 43.55
CA PHE A 16 -4.92 53.50 42.96
C PHE A 16 -5.43 52.07 43.21
N LEU A 17 -5.93 51.79 44.41
CA LEU A 17 -6.51 50.48 44.73
C LEU A 17 -7.79 50.23 43.94
N LEU A 18 -8.61 51.27 43.75
CA LEU A 18 -9.87 51.17 43.00
C LEU A 18 -9.62 50.96 41.50
N THR A 19 -8.64 51.66 40.92
CA THR A 19 -8.26 51.45 39.52
C THR A 19 -7.64 50.08 39.29
N PHE A 20 -6.79 49.61 40.22
CA PHE A 20 -6.22 48.27 40.15
C PHE A 20 -7.32 47.20 40.21
N TYR A 21 -8.28 47.32 41.13
CA TYR A 21 -9.40 46.39 41.23
C TYR A 21 -10.24 46.31 39.95
N VAL A 22 -10.54 47.46 39.32
CA VAL A 22 -11.29 47.49 38.05
C VAL A 22 -10.48 46.85 36.91
N ILE A 23 -9.16 47.06 36.86
CA ILE A 23 -8.29 46.43 35.85
C ILE A 23 -8.29 44.90 36.01
N PHE A 24 -8.22 44.40 37.25
CA PHE A 24 -8.29 42.96 37.51
C PHE A 24 -9.61 42.35 37.05
N GLN A 25 -10.74 42.99 37.35
CA GLN A 25 -12.06 42.51 36.93
C GLN A 25 -12.20 42.48 35.39
N VAL A 26 -11.69 43.49 34.69
CA VAL A 26 -11.72 43.54 33.22
C VAL A 26 -10.79 42.48 32.61
N PHE A 27 -9.67 42.18 33.25
CA PHE A 27 -8.71 41.19 32.78
C PHE A 27 -9.28 39.76 32.87
N GLU A 28 -9.96 39.41 33.97
CA GLU A 28 -10.63 38.11 34.11
C GLU A 28 -11.73 37.93 33.05
N ILE A 29 -12.59 38.94 32.83
CA ILE A 29 -13.68 38.87 31.83
C ILE A 29 -13.12 38.70 30.40
N LYS A 30 -12.01 39.37 30.07
CA LYS A 30 -11.36 39.23 28.75
C LYS A 30 -10.71 37.86 28.55
N MET A 31 -10.20 37.25 29.62
CA MET A 31 -9.60 35.92 29.55
C MET A 31 -10.65 34.85 29.27
N ASP A 32 -11.79 34.86 29.96
CA ASP A 32 -12.87 33.87 29.74
C ASP A 32 -13.46 33.95 28.33
N ALA A 33 -13.69 35.16 27.81
CA ALA A 33 -14.24 35.37 26.48
C ALA A 33 -13.26 34.94 25.36
N ASN A 34 -11.97 35.23 25.51
CA ASN A 34 -10.95 34.79 24.54
C ASN A 34 -10.72 33.28 24.60
N LEU A 35 -10.70 32.71 25.81
CA LEU A 35 -10.48 31.28 25.99
C LEU A 35 -11.64 30.46 25.42
N GLY A 36 -12.89 30.89 25.65
CA GLY A 36 -14.09 30.27 25.07
C GLY A 36 -14.11 30.31 23.54
N HIS A 37 -13.70 31.43 22.92
CA HIS A 37 -13.63 31.55 21.46
C HIS A 37 -12.50 30.70 20.84
N ILE A 38 -11.39 30.49 21.57
CA ILE A 38 -10.31 29.60 21.14
C ILE A 38 -10.77 28.14 21.20
N PHE A 39 -11.42 27.71 22.29
CA PHE A 39 -11.93 26.35 22.42
C PHE A 39 -13.06 26.03 21.44
N ALA A 40 -13.94 26.99 21.16
CA ALA A 40 -15.00 26.82 20.16
C ALA A 40 -14.43 26.64 18.74
N ARG A 41 -13.37 27.36 18.38
CA ARG A 41 -12.65 27.14 17.10
C ARG A 41 -11.98 25.77 17.05
N SER A 42 -11.33 25.33 18.13
CA SER A 42 -10.70 24.01 18.19
C SER A 42 -11.71 22.86 18.07
N ALA A 43 -12.90 22.99 18.66
CA ALA A 43 -13.95 21.98 18.58
C ALA A 43 -14.59 21.90 17.17
N LEU A 44 -14.78 23.04 16.50
CA LEU A 44 -15.29 23.08 15.12
C LEU A 44 -14.27 22.57 14.09
N ASP A 45 -12.99 22.86 14.26
CA ASP A 45 -11.92 22.33 13.39
C ASP A 45 -11.70 20.82 13.58
N ALA A 46 -11.91 20.28 14.80
CA ALA A 46 -11.86 18.84 15.05
C ALA A 46 -13.03 18.07 14.41
N ALA A 47 -14.19 18.72 14.23
CA ALA A 47 -15.37 18.10 13.63
C ALA A 47 -15.35 18.12 12.09
N ALA A 48 -14.60 19.03 11.45
CA ALA A 48 -14.71 19.29 10.00
C ALA A 48 -13.61 18.70 9.11
N ARG A 49 -12.53 18.10 9.66
CA ARG A 49 -11.50 17.44 8.83
C ARG A 49 -11.00 16.15 9.48
N SER A 50 -11.43 15.01 8.93
CA SER A 50 -10.65 13.78 9.05
C SER A 50 -9.29 14.00 8.39
N THR A 51 -8.29 14.36 9.19
CA THR A 51 -6.89 14.55 8.78
C THR A 51 -6.17 13.23 8.45
N LYS A 52 -6.85 12.08 8.61
CA LYS A 52 -6.31 10.79 8.20
C LYS A 52 -6.46 10.65 6.67
N PRO A 53 -5.37 10.39 5.93
CA PRO A 53 -5.48 10.09 4.51
C PRO A 53 -6.45 8.92 4.30
N PRO A 54 -7.24 8.92 3.21
CA PRO A 54 -8.19 7.84 2.93
C PRO A 54 -7.46 6.50 2.92
N ARG A 55 -7.92 5.56 3.75
CA ARG A 55 -7.36 4.22 3.83
C ARG A 55 -7.96 3.39 2.69
N TYR A 56 -7.11 3.00 1.75
CA TYR A 56 -7.49 2.09 0.67
C TYR A 56 -7.31 0.62 1.09
N LYS A 57 -7.99 -0.29 0.37
CA LYS A 57 -7.94 -1.75 0.58
C LYS A 57 -6.50 -2.26 0.67
N CYS A 58 -6.20 -3.14 1.62
CA CYS A 58 -4.87 -3.65 1.93
C CYS A 58 -3.82 -2.58 2.30
N GLY A 59 -4.23 -1.32 2.57
CA GLY A 59 -3.32 -0.22 2.86
C GLY A 59 -2.42 0.15 1.68
N ILE A 60 -2.96 0.08 0.46
CA ILE A 60 -2.32 0.61 -0.75
C ILE A 60 -2.38 2.14 -0.77
N SER A 61 -1.50 2.79 -1.55
CA SER A 61 -1.37 4.25 -1.57
C SER A 61 -2.43 4.97 -2.41
N LYS A 62 -3.09 4.26 -3.32
CA LYS A 62 -4.06 4.79 -4.29
C LYS A 62 -5.15 3.74 -4.51
N ALA A 63 -6.39 4.15 -4.75
CA ALA A 63 -7.47 3.24 -5.12
C ALA A 63 -7.14 2.50 -6.43
N CYS A 64 -7.60 1.26 -6.54
CA CYS A 64 -7.55 0.52 -7.80
C CYS A 64 -8.66 1.00 -8.75
N PRO A 65 -8.43 0.95 -10.08
CA PRO A 65 -9.48 1.19 -11.06
C PRO A 65 -10.61 0.15 -10.94
N GLU A 66 -11.75 0.42 -11.57
CA GLU A 66 -12.84 -0.55 -11.62
C GLU A 66 -12.40 -1.88 -12.22
N LYS A 67 -13.02 -2.99 -11.79
CA LYS A 67 -12.72 -4.37 -12.23
C LYS A 67 -11.28 -4.81 -11.96
N HIS A 68 -10.63 -4.21 -10.97
CA HIS A 68 -9.33 -4.65 -10.46
C HIS A 68 -9.46 -5.10 -9.00
N PHE A 69 -8.62 -6.05 -8.63
CA PHE A 69 -8.42 -6.43 -7.25
C PHE A 69 -7.21 -5.70 -6.68
N ALA A 70 -7.41 -5.06 -5.53
CA ALA A 70 -6.36 -4.54 -4.68
C ALA A 70 -5.65 -5.68 -3.98
N PHE A 71 -4.33 -5.68 -4.01
CA PHE A 71 -3.55 -6.61 -3.20
C PHE A 71 -2.32 -5.93 -2.63
N LYS A 72 -1.74 -6.54 -1.60
CA LYS A 72 -0.47 -6.14 -1.03
C LYS A 72 0.21 -7.36 -0.47
N MET A 73 1.47 -7.54 -0.80
CA MET A 73 2.26 -8.66 -0.30
C MET A 73 3.67 -8.23 0.08
N SER A 74 4.25 -8.99 1.01
CA SER A 74 5.62 -8.87 1.48
C SER A 74 6.21 -10.25 1.70
N SER A 75 7.49 -10.44 1.36
CA SER A 75 8.25 -11.61 1.79
C SER A 75 8.47 -11.59 3.30
N GLY A 76 9.01 -12.68 3.84
CA GLY A 76 9.46 -12.70 5.23
C GLY A 76 10.72 -11.86 5.45
N ALA A 77 10.97 -11.50 6.71
CA ALA A 77 12.24 -10.91 7.13
C ALA A 77 13.05 -11.96 7.89
N ALA A 78 14.14 -12.41 7.26
CA ALA A 78 14.94 -13.54 7.72
C ALA A 78 14.04 -14.73 8.09
N ASN A 79 14.16 -15.23 9.31
CA ASN A 79 13.36 -16.30 9.90
C ASN A 79 12.54 -15.83 11.11
N VAL A 80 12.35 -14.52 11.28
CA VAL A 80 11.70 -13.91 12.46
C VAL A 80 10.32 -13.35 12.17
N VAL A 81 10.12 -12.76 10.98
CA VAL A 81 8.82 -12.21 10.56
C VAL A 81 8.39 -12.92 9.31
N GLY A 82 7.28 -13.65 9.39
CA GLY A 82 6.70 -14.33 8.24
C GLY A 82 6.13 -13.37 7.19
N PRO A 83 5.92 -13.85 5.96
CA PRO A 83 5.37 -13.07 4.86
C PRO A 83 3.93 -12.64 5.17
N LYS A 84 3.44 -11.67 4.40
CA LYS A 84 2.06 -11.20 4.46
C LYS A 84 1.47 -11.14 3.07
N ILE A 85 0.28 -11.69 2.87
CA ILE A 85 -0.48 -11.63 1.62
C ILE A 85 -1.88 -11.12 1.94
N CYS A 86 -2.26 -10.01 1.31
CA CYS A 86 -3.58 -9.38 1.43
C CYS A 86 -4.19 -9.18 0.05
N VAL A 87 -5.47 -9.51 -0.11
CA VAL A 87 -6.26 -9.30 -1.33
C VAL A 87 -7.63 -8.76 -0.92
N GLU A 88 -8.09 -7.68 -1.56
CA GLU A 88 -9.40 -7.05 -1.30
C GLU A 88 -9.65 -6.71 0.18
N ASP A 89 -8.60 -6.23 0.88
CA ASP A 89 -8.57 -5.95 2.32
C ASP A 89 -8.67 -7.19 3.24
N ASN A 90 -8.71 -8.38 2.65
CA ASN A 90 -8.65 -9.65 3.37
C ASN A 90 -7.21 -10.13 3.48
N VAL A 91 -6.70 -10.23 4.71
CA VAL A 91 -5.39 -10.85 4.97
C VAL A 91 -5.52 -12.37 4.80
N LEU A 92 -4.97 -12.90 3.72
CA LEU A 92 -5.01 -14.31 3.37
C LEU A 92 -3.95 -15.10 4.16
N MET A 93 -2.71 -14.60 4.16
CA MET A 93 -1.59 -15.21 4.87
C MET A 93 -0.86 -14.16 5.70
N SER A 94 -0.51 -14.49 6.94
CA SER A 94 0.36 -13.66 7.78
C SER A 94 0.89 -14.40 9.00
N GLY A 95 1.99 -13.91 9.59
CA GLY A 95 2.46 -14.40 10.89
C GLY A 95 1.40 -14.34 11.99
N VAL A 96 0.57 -13.29 12.02
CA VAL A 96 -0.51 -13.14 13.02
C VAL A 96 -1.62 -14.18 12.84
N LYS A 97 -1.85 -14.66 11.61
CA LYS A 97 -2.82 -15.73 11.32
C LYS A 97 -2.26 -17.14 11.55
N ASN A 98 -0.98 -17.26 11.93
CA ASN A 98 -0.29 -18.54 12.16
C ASN A 98 -0.42 -19.54 10.99
N ASN A 99 -0.54 -19.02 9.75
CA ASN A 99 -0.68 -19.84 8.54
C ASN A 99 0.45 -19.62 7.53
N VAL A 100 1.62 -19.22 8.02
CA VAL A 100 2.84 -19.01 7.24
C VAL A 100 3.97 -19.86 7.79
N GLY A 101 4.87 -20.31 6.93
CA GLY A 101 6.00 -21.15 7.29
C GLY A 101 7.20 -20.93 6.39
N ARG A 102 8.36 -21.46 6.78
CA ARG A 102 9.60 -21.38 5.98
C ARG A 102 9.35 -21.93 4.57
N GLY A 103 9.99 -21.34 3.58
CA GLY A 103 9.87 -21.73 2.18
C GLY A 103 8.98 -20.81 1.36
N ILE A 104 8.25 -21.39 0.41
CA ILE A 104 7.34 -20.65 -0.47
C ILE A 104 5.92 -20.72 0.12
N ASN A 105 5.35 -19.56 0.42
CA ASN A 105 4.00 -19.39 0.92
C ASN A 105 3.09 -18.99 -0.23
N THR A 106 2.04 -19.77 -0.50
CA THR A 106 1.18 -19.63 -1.67
C THR A 106 -0.29 -19.47 -1.28
N ALA A 107 -0.94 -18.45 -1.84
CA ALA A 107 -2.38 -18.25 -1.76
C ALA A 107 -3.01 -18.33 -3.16
N LEU A 108 -4.08 -19.10 -3.28
CA LEU A 108 -4.89 -19.24 -4.49
C LEU A 108 -6.16 -18.41 -4.33
N VAL A 109 -6.47 -17.59 -5.34
CA VAL A 109 -7.63 -16.71 -5.35
C VAL A 109 -8.39 -16.90 -6.66
N ASN A 110 -9.72 -16.94 -6.58
CA ASN A 110 -10.57 -17.01 -7.77
C ASN A 110 -10.40 -15.73 -8.61
N GLY A 111 -9.97 -15.85 -9.85
CA GLY A 111 -9.71 -14.69 -10.72
C GLY A 111 -10.95 -13.88 -11.09
N LYS A 112 -12.16 -14.41 -10.91
CA LYS A 112 -13.42 -13.71 -11.20
C LYS A 112 -14.00 -13.02 -9.98
N THR A 113 -14.03 -13.70 -8.82
CA THR A 113 -14.68 -13.20 -7.60
C THR A 113 -13.71 -12.52 -6.63
N GLY A 114 -12.42 -12.84 -6.70
CA GLY A 114 -11.44 -12.38 -5.71
C GLY A 114 -11.49 -13.15 -4.38
N GLU A 115 -12.25 -14.25 -4.32
CA GLU A 115 -12.38 -15.08 -3.11
C GLU A 115 -11.20 -16.04 -2.96
N LEU A 116 -10.84 -16.32 -1.70
CA LEU A 116 -9.80 -17.27 -1.36
C LEU A 116 -10.24 -18.71 -1.71
N LEU A 117 -9.39 -19.43 -2.42
CA LEU A 117 -9.58 -20.86 -2.73
C LEU A 117 -8.78 -21.74 -1.77
N ASP A 118 -7.48 -21.46 -1.59
CA ASP A 118 -6.61 -22.24 -0.70
C ASP A 118 -5.36 -21.44 -0.28
N THR A 119 -4.77 -21.79 0.85
CA THR A 119 -3.47 -21.26 1.31
C THR A 119 -2.59 -22.40 1.82
N LYS A 120 -1.36 -22.48 1.32
CA LYS A 120 -0.37 -23.47 1.78
C LYS A 120 1.03 -22.86 1.81
N PHE A 121 1.93 -23.49 2.55
CA PHE A 121 3.36 -23.19 2.48
C PHE A 121 4.15 -24.48 2.30
N PHE A 122 5.30 -24.38 1.65
CA PHE A 122 6.14 -25.53 1.30
C PHE A 122 7.59 -25.23 1.71
N ASP A 123 8.15 -26.02 2.62
CA ASP A 123 9.52 -25.84 3.14
C ASP A 123 10.56 -26.20 2.08
N MET A 124 11.14 -25.19 1.44
CA MET A 124 12.15 -25.35 0.40
C MET A 124 13.59 -25.43 0.93
N TRP A 125 13.78 -25.58 2.25
CA TRP A 125 15.07 -25.81 2.88
C TRP A 125 15.18 -27.24 3.42
N GLY A 126 14.29 -27.58 4.36
CA GLY A 126 14.30 -28.86 5.07
C GLY A 126 13.26 -29.87 4.58
N GLY A 127 12.33 -29.45 3.71
CA GLY A 127 11.24 -30.28 3.22
C GLY A 127 11.52 -30.97 1.88
N ASP A 128 10.49 -31.65 1.38
CA ASP A 128 10.44 -32.24 0.05
C ASP A 128 9.72 -31.29 -0.93
N VAL A 129 10.14 -31.31 -2.20
CA VAL A 129 9.58 -30.52 -3.30
C VAL A 129 8.33 -31.17 -3.91
N ALA A 130 8.15 -32.49 -3.76
CA ALA A 130 7.03 -33.21 -4.36
C ALA A 130 5.64 -32.62 -4.00
N PRO A 131 5.35 -32.25 -2.73
CA PRO A 131 4.05 -31.65 -2.38
C PRO A 131 3.78 -30.31 -3.07
N LEU A 132 4.83 -29.51 -3.33
CA LEU A 132 4.69 -28.25 -4.08
C LEU A 132 4.32 -28.54 -5.53
N ILE A 133 4.98 -29.51 -6.16
CA ILE A 133 4.73 -29.89 -7.56
C ILE A 133 3.30 -30.42 -7.73
N GLU A 134 2.86 -31.30 -6.84
CA GLU A 134 1.48 -31.81 -6.83
C GLU A 134 0.47 -30.67 -6.68
N PHE A 135 0.70 -29.78 -5.71
CA PHE A 135 -0.15 -28.61 -5.51
C PHE A 135 -0.22 -27.72 -6.77
N LEU A 136 0.90 -27.41 -7.39
CA LEU A 136 0.94 -26.58 -8.62
C LEU A 136 0.18 -27.22 -9.78
N LYS A 137 0.18 -28.54 -9.89
CA LYS A 137 -0.57 -29.29 -10.91
C LYS A 137 -2.09 -29.26 -10.68
N THR A 138 -2.55 -29.10 -9.45
CA THR A 138 -3.99 -29.01 -9.13
C THR A 138 -4.62 -27.65 -9.43
N ILE A 139 -3.81 -26.62 -9.69
CA ILE A 139 -4.30 -25.25 -9.93
C ILE A 139 -5.09 -25.19 -11.23
N GLN A 140 -6.35 -24.76 -11.14
CA GLN A 140 -7.25 -24.61 -12.28
C GLN A 140 -7.02 -23.30 -13.04
N ASP A 141 -7.27 -23.32 -14.34
CA ASP A 141 -7.22 -22.13 -15.20
C ASP A 141 -8.14 -21.01 -14.67
N GLY A 142 -7.67 -19.77 -14.75
CA GLY A 142 -8.40 -18.62 -14.18
C GLY A 142 -8.18 -18.40 -12.68
N THR A 143 -7.30 -19.18 -12.04
CA THR A 143 -6.87 -18.96 -10.65
C THR A 143 -5.72 -17.96 -10.59
N ILE A 144 -5.84 -16.95 -9.75
CA ILE A 144 -4.75 -16.04 -9.36
C ILE A 144 -3.88 -16.76 -8.33
N VAL A 145 -2.57 -16.70 -8.52
CA VAL A 145 -1.60 -17.37 -7.65
C VAL A 145 -0.66 -16.32 -7.06
N LEU A 146 -0.70 -16.15 -5.74
CA LEU A 146 0.19 -15.26 -5.01
C LEU A 146 1.22 -16.08 -4.23
N MET A 147 2.50 -15.80 -4.43
CA MET A 147 3.61 -16.50 -3.77
C MET A 147 4.54 -15.50 -3.06
N ALA A 148 4.99 -15.84 -1.86
CA ALA A 148 5.97 -15.06 -1.10
C ALA A 148 6.95 -15.99 -0.37
N THR A 149 8.25 -15.65 -0.38
CA THR A 149 9.27 -16.45 0.32
C THR A 149 9.38 -16.10 1.81
N TYR A 150 9.83 -17.06 2.62
CA TYR A 150 10.19 -16.90 4.01
C TYR A 150 11.43 -17.71 4.36
N ASP A 151 12.46 -17.07 4.92
CA ASP A 151 13.80 -17.63 5.20
C ASP A 151 14.50 -18.13 3.93
N ASP A 152 14.19 -19.32 3.44
CA ASP A 152 14.74 -19.83 2.17
C ASP A 152 13.67 -20.51 1.31
N GLY A 153 13.51 -20.00 0.09
CA GLY A 153 12.55 -20.49 -0.90
C GLY A 153 13.16 -21.32 -2.04
N ALA A 154 14.47 -21.56 -2.05
CA ALA A 154 15.17 -22.00 -3.27
C ALA A 154 15.95 -23.31 -3.17
N THR A 155 16.45 -23.70 -2.00
CA THR A 155 17.45 -24.79 -1.89
C THR A 155 16.95 -26.14 -2.43
N LYS A 156 15.66 -26.45 -2.23
CA LYS A 156 15.03 -27.70 -2.70
C LYS A 156 14.25 -27.54 -4.01
N LEU A 157 14.23 -26.36 -4.63
CA LEU A 157 13.55 -26.17 -5.91
C LEU A 157 14.29 -26.91 -7.02
N ASN A 158 13.59 -27.83 -7.69
CA ASN A 158 14.06 -28.52 -8.87
C ASN A 158 13.54 -27.86 -10.17
N ASP A 159 14.03 -28.34 -11.30
CA ASP A 159 13.67 -27.79 -12.62
C ASP A 159 12.18 -27.92 -12.94
N GLU A 160 11.52 -28.99 -12.47
CA GLU A 160 10.08 -29.19 -12.65
C GLU A 160 9.27 -28.13 -11.90
N ALA A 161 9.55 -27.90 -10.63
CA ALA A 161 8.87 -26.88 -9.83
C ALA A 161 9.10 -25.48 -10.42
N ARG A 162 10.34 -25.17 -10.82
CA ARG A 162 10.68 -23.89 -11.47
C ARG A 162 9.91 -23.71 -12.77
N LYS A 163 9.82 -24.75 -13.60
CA LYS A 163 9.06 -24.73 -14.85
C LYS A 163 7.57 -24.48 -14.61
N LEU A 164 6.96 -25.19 -13.67
CA LEU A 164 5.53 -25.03 -13.34
C LEU A 164 5.21 -23.62 -12.84
N ILE A 165 6.09 -23.03 -12.02
CA ILE A 165 5.91 -21.65 -11.55
C ILE A 165 6.17 -20.64 -12.68
N ALA A 166 7.12 -20.91 -13.57
CA ALA A 166 7.37 -20.07 -14.75
C ALA A 166 6.15 -20.05 -15.69
N GLU A 167 5.45 -21.17 -15.85
CA GLU A 167 4.19 -21.26 -16.60
C GLU A 167 3.05 -20.43 -15.99
N LEU A 168 3.11 -20.10 -14.69
CA LEU A 168 2.19 -19.15 -14.05
C LEU A 168 2.54 -17.68 -14.34
N GLY A 169 3.62 -17.43 -15.09
CA GLY A 169 4.08 -16.11 -15.53
C GLY A 169 5.32 -15.59 -14.80
N SER A 170 5.97 -16.39 -13.94
CA SER A 170 7.20 -15.97 -13.26
C SER A 170 8.39 -15.97 -14.22
N SER A 171 9.18 -14.91 -14.17
CA SER A 171 10.45 -14.78 -14.88
C SER A 171 11.65 -14.99 -13.97
N SER A 172 11.50 -14.74 -12.67
CA SER A 172 12.59 -14.81 -11.70
C SER A 172 12.77 -16.17 -11.07
N ILE A 173 11.72 -17.02 -11.04
CA ILE A 173 11.80 -18.34 -10.39
C ILE A 173 12.87 -19.24 -11.00
N THR A 174 13.27 -19.04 -12.26
CA THR A 174 14.34 -19.82 -12.89
C THR A 174 15.70 -19.58 -12.22
N ASN A 175 15.92 -18.36 -11.69
CA ASN A 175 17.21 -17.94 -11.12
C ASN A 175 17.15 -17.74 -9.61
N LEU A 176 16.00 -18.00 -8.96
CA LEU A 176 15.83 -17.80 -7.53
C LEU A 176 16.85 -18.64 -6.74
N GLY A 177 17.66 -17.97 -5.93
CA GLY A 177 18.76 -18.54 -5.16
C GLY A 177 18.52 -18.55 -3.64
N PHE A 178 19.51 -19.06 -2.92
CA PHE A 178 19.46 -19.25 -1.47
C PHE A 178 19.16 -17.95 -0.74
N ARG A 179 18.09 -17.95 0.06
CA ARG A 179 17.60 -16.80 0.86
C ARG A 179 17.25 -15.54 0.06
N ASP A 180 16.99 -15.68 -1.23
CA ASP A 180 16.44 -14.57 -1.99
C ASP A 180 15.01 -14.27 -1.54
N ASN A 181 14.75 -12.99 -1.30
CA ASN A 181 13.40 -12.52 -1.01
C ASN A 181 12.65 -12.39 -2.34
N TRP A 182 11.52 -13.06 -2.46
CA TRP A 182 10.74 -13.04 -3.70
C TRP A 182 9.25 -12.96 -3.38
N VAL A 183 8.57 -12.11 -4.14
CA VAL A 183 7.13 -11.99 -4.16
C VAL A 183 6.64 -12.01 -5.59
N PHE A 184 5.56 -12.74 -5.81
CA PHE A 184 5.02 -12.99 -7.14
C PHE A 184 3.50 -13.08 -7.10
N CYS A 185 2.86 -12.46 -8.08
CA CYS A 185 1.44 -12.64 -8.36
C CYS A 185 1.31 -13.02 -9.83
N GLY A 186 0.90 -14.25 -10.10
CA GLY A 186 0.67 -14.78 -11.43
C GLY A 186 -0.73 -15.34 -11.58
N GLY A 187 -0.93 -16.14 -12.62
CA GLY A 187 -2.19 -16.83 -12.81
C GLY A 187 -2.07 -18.01 -13.75
N LYS A 188 -2.88 -19.04 -13.51
CA LYS A 188 -2.93 -20.22 -14.36
C LYS A 188 -3.62 -19.91 -15.68
N GLY A 189 -2.93 -20.17 -16.80
CA GLY A 189 -3.40 -19.85 -18.15
C GLY A 189 -2.97 -18.47 -18.66
N ILE A 190 -2.05 -17.78 -17.95
CA ILE A 190 -1.45 -16.55 -18.45
C ILE A 190 -0.58 -16.85 -19.69
N LYS A 191 -0.66 -15.98 -20.70
CA LYS A 191 0.13 -16.12 -21.95
C LYS A 191 1.37 -15.23 -21.99
N THR A 192 1.53 -14.38 -20.98
CA THR A 192 2.60 -13.39 -20.88
C THR A 192 3.29 -13.52 -19.52
N LYS A 193 4.50 -12.96 -19.41
CA LYS A 193 5.13 -12.78 -18.11
C LYS A 193 4.25 -11.89 -17.23
N SER A 194 4.22 -12.19 -15.93
CA SER A 194 3.48 -11.36 -14.99
C SER A 194 4.22 -10.03 -14.80
N PRO A 195 3.52 -8.88 -14.84
CA PRO A 195 4.10 -7.61 -14.45
C PRO A 195 4.26 -7.48 -12.92
N PHE A 196 3.81 -8.48 -12.16
CA PHE A 196 3.68 -8.46 -10.72
C PHE A 196 4.66 -9.44 -10.08
N GLU A 197 5.94 -9.13 -10.22
CA GLU A 197 7.03 -9.93 -9.69
C GLU A 197 8.15 -9.03 -9.17
N GLN A 198 8.69 -9.35 -8.00
CA GLN A 198 9.85 -8.66 -7.44
C GLN A 198 10.76 -9.67 -6.73
N VAL A 199 12.06 -9.53 -6.95
CA VAL A 199 13.12 -10.25 -6.26
C VAL A 199 14.01 -9.24 -5.59
N CYS A 200 14.49 -9.60 -4.41
CA CYS A 200 15.58 -8.96 -3.73
C CYS A 200 16.57 -10.02 -3.30
N ASP A 201 17.61 -10.13 -4.09
CA ASP A 201 18.69 -11.09 -3.89
C ASP A 201 19.31 -10.89 -2.52
N SER A 202 19.78 -11.98 -1.91
CA SER A 202 20.38 -11.98 -0.58
C SER A 202 21.38 -10.84 -0.38
N ILE A 203 22.27 -10.58 -1.34
CA ILE A 203 23.26 -9.49 -1.30
C ILE A 203 22.61 -8.10 -1.20
N THR A 204 21.53 -7.86 -1.94
CA THR A 204 20.81 -6.58 -1.91
C THR A 204 19.94 -6.43 -0.66
N SER A 205 19.44 -7.54 -0.12
CA SER A 205 18.57 -7.56 1.07
C SER A 205 19.29 -7.09 2.35
N TRP A 206 20.58 -7.39 2.50
CA TRP A 206 21.40 -6.91 3.63
C TRP A 206 21.65 -5.41 3.58
N ASN A 207 21.67 -4.82 2.38
CA ASN A 207 21.99 -3.40 2.18
C ASN A 207 20.74 -2.50 2.15
N LEU A 208 19.54 -3.03 1.88
CA LEU A 208 18.30 -2.26 1.77
C LEU A 208 17.07 -3.00 2.36
N PRO A 209 16.57 -2.64 3.55
CA PRO A 209 15.33 -3.20 4.11
C PRO A 209 14.06 -2.84 3.29
N ALA A 210 14.19 -1.93 2.32
CA ALA A 210 13.11 -1.43 1.45
C ALA A 210 12.58 -2.46 0.42
N CYS A 211 13.22 -3.61 0.31
CA CYS A 211 12.84 -4.69 -0.60
C CYS A 211 11.56 -5.42 -0.19
N ILE A 212 11.34 -5.56 1.12
CA ILE A 212 10.29 -6.41 1.69
C ILE A 212 8.88 -5.79 1.54
N ASN A 213 8.77 -4.47 1.29
CA ASN A 213 7.52 -3.71 1.40
C ASN A 213 7.01 -3.05 0.10
N ARG A 214 7.55 -3.40 -1.07
CA ARG A 214 7.06 -2.86 -2.34
C ARG A 214 5.76 -3.55 -2.76
N GLY A 215 4.66 -3.10 -2.15
CA GLY A 215 3.30 -3.56 -2.45
C GLY A 215 2.95 -3.35 -3.93
N ILE A 216 2.87 -4.45 -4.65
CA ILE A 216 2.32 -4.49 -6.00
C ILE A 216 0.81 -4.21 -5.91
N ARG A 217 0.27 -3.33 -6.77
CA ARG A 217 -0.86 -2.47 -6.39
C ARG A 217 -2.24 -2.99 -6.79
N CYS A 218 -2.43 -3.42 -8.03
CA CYS A 218 -3.75 -3.79 -8.54
C CYS A 218 -3.59 -4.83 -9.67
N PHE A 219 -4.40 -5.88 -9.68
CA PHE A 219 -4.47 -6.86 -10.77
C PHE A 219 -5.85 -6.82 -11.45
N ILE A 220 -5.91 -7.04 -12.78
CA ILE A 220 -7.14 -7.00 -13.59
C ILE A 220 -7.91 -8.31 -13.49
N ASN A 221 -9.20 -8.26 -13.19
CA ASN A 221 -10.10 -9.43 -13.09
C ASN A 221 -10.12 -10.30 -14.39
N ALA A 222 -9.84 -9.71 -15.57
CA ALA A 222 -9.80 -10.44 -16.84
C ALA A 222 -8.44 -11.13 -17.12
N MET A 223 -8.19 -12.31 -16.54
CA MET A 223 -7.04 -13.18 -16.88
C MET A 223 -6.95 -13.55 -18.38
N HIS A 224 -8.00 -13.30 -19.19
CA HIS A 224 -8.07 -13.67 -20.61
C HIS A 224 -7.52 -12.65 -21.62
N LEU A 225 -7.07 -11.45 -21.23
CA LEU A 225 -6.94 -10.32 -22.17
C LEU A 225 -5.56 -9.64 -22.28
N PHE A 226 -4.46 -10.26 -21.87
CA PHE A 226 -3.14 -9.64 -22.01
C PHE A 226 -2.51 -9.87 -23.39
N LYS A 227 -2.63 -8.88 -24.29
CA LYS A 227 -1.60 -8.55 -25.30
C LYS A 227 -0.95 -7.24 -24.84
N MET A 228 0.31 -7.27 -24.43
CA MET A 228 1.04 -6.08 -23.96
C MET A 228 1.79 -5.43 -25.13
N GLY A 229 1.59 -4.12 -25.35
CA GLY A 229 2.35 -3.31 -26.30
C GLY A 229 2.96 -2.10 -25.59
N PHE A 230 4.25 -1.84 -25.80
CA PHE A 230 4.95 -0.66 -25.29
C PHE A 230 4.72 0.53 -26.23
N TYR A 231 4.27 1.68 -25.73
CA TYR A 231 4.28 2.93 -26.48
C TYR A 231 5.15 3.94 -25.76
N CYS A 232 6.27 4.32 -26.37
CA CYS A 232 7.18 5.33 -25.88
C CYS A 232 6.96 6.59 -26.72
N SER A 233 6.34 7.63 -26.14
CA SER A 233 6.40 8.96 -26.73
C SER A 233 7.71 9.61 -26.29
N THR A 234 8.43 10.17 -27.25
CA THR A 234 9.73 10.81 -27.09
C THR A 234 9.76 11.78 -25.90
N GLY A 235 10.49 11.42 -24.84
CA GLY A 235 10.80 12.31 -23.72
C GLY A 235 10.00 12.04 -22.44
N THR A 236 10.56 11.18 -21.58
CA THR A 236 10.51 11.26 -20.11
C THR A 236 9.27 10.77 -19.33
N LEU A 237 8.22 10.21 -19.95
CA LEU A 237 7.12 9.56 -19.20
C LEU A 237 6.60 8.30 -19.91
N CYS A 238 6.92 7.12 -19.37
CA CYS A 238 6.29 5.86 -19.77
C CYS A 238 4.97 5.68 -19.00
N TYR A 239 3.85 5.67 -19.72
CA TYR A 239 2.54 5.29 -19.16
C TYR A 239 2.29 3.79 -19.36
N PHE A 240 1.84 3.12 -18.30
CA PHE A 240 1.43 1.72 -18.33
C PHE A 240 -0.06 1.66 -18.72
N GLN A 241 -0.36 1.37 -19.98
CA GLN A 241 -1.73 1.24 -20.46
C GLN A 241 -2.03 -0.24 -20.75
N VAL A 242 -2.89 -0.85 -19.94
CA VAL A 242 -3.39 -2.20 -20.21
C VAL A 242 -4.51 -2.09 -21.23
N PHE A 243 -4.30 -2.62 -22.43
CA PHE A 243 -5.33 -2.66 -23.46
C PHE A 243 -6.25 -3.87 -23.23
N SER A 244 -7.53 -3.61 -22.99
CA SER A 244 -8.61 -4.59 -23.13
C SER A 244 -8.92 -4.77 -24.62
N LEU A 245 -8.99 -6.00 -25.14
CA LEU A 245 -9.42 -6.27 -26.53
C LEU A 245 -10.93 -6.04 -26.76
N SER A 246 -11.66 -5.55 -25.76
CA SER A 246 -13.07 -5.19 -25.90
C SER A 246 -13.24 -3.68 -25.84
N SER A 247 -12.68 -2.96 -26.81
CA SER A 247 -13.19 -1.70 -27.39
C SER A 247 -12.13 -1.07 -28.28
N ILE A 248 -12.26 -1.27 -29.59
CA ILE A 248 -11.80 -0.26 -30.55
C ILE A 248 -12.79 0.90 -30.40
N LEU A 249 -12.53 1.80 -29.46
CA LEU A 249 -13.15 3.12 -29.48
C LEU A 249 -12.19 4.01 -30.25
N LEU A 250 -12.45 4.15 -31.56
CA LEU A 250 -11.92 5.25 -32.35
C LEU A 250 -12.41 6.54 -31.70
N LEU A 251 -11.62 7.12 -30.79
CA LEU A 251 -11.77 8.51 -30.42
C LEU A 251 -11.28 9.33 -31.62
N ASN A 252 -12.23 9.65 -32.50
CA ASN A 252 -12.14 10.82 -33.37
C ASN A 252 -11.91 12.03 -32.46
N ILE A 253 -10.66 12.50 -32.40
CA ILE A 253 -10.37 13.82 -31.82
C ILE A 253 -10.65 14.83 -32.93
N PRO A 254 -11.68 15.68 -32.82
CA PRO A 254 -11.89 16.75 -33.77
C PRO A 254 -10.69 17.71 -33.69
N LYS A 255 -10.06 17.98 -34.83
CA LYS A 255 -9.12 19.11 -34.99
C LYS A 255 -9.87 20.37 -34.56
N LYS A 256 -9.44 20.98 -33.46
CA LYS A 256 -9.86 22.33 -33.11
C LYS A 256 -8.93 23.30 -33.81
N ASP A 257 -9.35 23.75 -34.99
CA ASP A 257 -8.83 24.95 -35.62
C ASP A 257 -9.15 26.17 -34.75
N SER A 258 -8.16 27.05 -34.56
CA SER A 258 -8.26 28.51 -34.30
C SER A 258 -6.82 29.04 -34.16
N LEU A 259 -6.18 29.49 -35.25
CA LEU A 259 -6.10 30.89 -35.73
C LEU A 259 -5.23 31.79 -34.81
N VAL A 260 -3.98 32.11 -35.22
CA VAL A 260 -3.51 33.37 -35.89
C VAL A 260 -3.31 34.51 -34.86
N THR A 261 -2.14 35.16 -34.74
CA THR A 261 -1.69 36.34 -35.52
C THR A 261 -0.25 36.79 -35.18
N HIS A 262 0.47 37.26 -36.21
CA HIS A 262 1.43 38.39 -36.29
C HIS A 262 2.60 38.45 -35.29
N LYS A 263 3.87 38.54 -35.73
CA LYS A 263 4.45 39.58 -36.59
C LYS A 263 5.73 39.08 -37.24
#